data_AF-I3W383-F1
#
_entry.id   AF-I3W383-F1
#
_cell.length_a   1.000
_cell.length_b   1.000
_cell.length_c   1.000
_cell.angle_alpha   90.00
_cell.angle_beta   90.00
_cell.angle_gamma   90.00
#
_symmetry.space_group_name_H-M   'P 1'
#
loop_
_entity.id
_entity.type
_entity.pdbx_description
1 polymer ?
#
loop_
_entity_poly.entity_id
_entity_poly.type
_entity_poly.pdbx_seq_one_letter_code
_entity_poly.pdbx_strand_id
1 'polypeptide(L)'
;MIASWLRQHSDYDGGFWNYWIIPQGVGGNVAPNKIIFTTTQTGYIAPAGEQRYNMCIPGNYFESEVSADAAGIIATLMIMNWLSWQAADMGTEYAKVCKYLVARQDALKDYVSIIQHPERGLIWRAID
;
A
#
# COMPACT_ATOMS: atom_id res chain seq x y z
N MET A 1 0.04 11.12 -8.52
CA MET A 1 -0.79 9.91 -8.53
C MET A 1 -1.26 9.55 -7.13
N ILE A 2 -0.38 9.07 -6.23
CA ILE A 2 -0.76 8.64 -4.88
C ILE A 2 -1.39 9.79 -4.06
N ALA A 3 -0.74 10.95 -3.99
CA ALA A 3 -1.31 12.10 -3.28
C ALA A 3 -2.66 12.56 -3.86
N SER A 4 -2.81 12.51 -5.19
CA SER A 4 -4.06 12.83 -5.87
C SER A 4 -5.16 11.83 -5.53
N TRP A 5 -4.84 10.53 -5.48
CA TRP A 5 -5.77 9.49 -5.10
C TRP A 5 -6.21 9.65 -3.63
N LEU A 6 -5.26 9.97 -2.74
CA LEU A 6 -5.55 10.19 -1.33
C LEU A 6 -6.51 11.37 -1.14
N ARG A 7 -6.28 12.51 -1.83
CA ARG A 7 -7.19 13.67 -1.82
C ARG A 7 -8.61 13.35 -2.32
N GLN A 8 -8.73 12.39 -3.24
CA GLN A 8 -10.05 12.01 -3.78
C GLN A 8 -10.85 11.11 -2.83
N HIS A 9 -10.16 10.37 -1.96
CA HIS A 9 -10.75 9.35 -1.10
C HIS A 9 -10.59 9.67 0.38
N SER A 10 -10.21 10.91 0.73
CA SER A 10 -10.11 11.36 2.12
C SER A 10 -10.18 12.88 2.23
N ASP A 11 -10.21 13.38 3.47
CA ASP A 11 -10.11 14.79 3.82
C ASP A 11 -8.67 15.35 3.78
N TYR A 12 -7.71 14.61 3.21
CA TYR A 12 -6.34 15.07 2.99
C TYR A 12 -6.28 16.33 2.10
N ASP A 13 -5.63 17.39 2.57
CA ASP A 13 -5.52 18.67 1.86
C ASP A 13 -4.11 18.94 1.27
N GLY A 14 -3.06 18.35 1.84
CA GLY A 14 -1.70 18.54 1.37
C GLY A 14 -0.64 18.29 2.44
N GLY A 15 0.59 18.71 2.15
CA GLY A 15 1.71 18.58 3.09
C GLY A 15 2.88 17.79 2.52
N PHE A 16 3.88 17.57 3.38
CA PHE A 16 5.08 16.82 3.05
C PHE A 16 4.79 15.32 3.06
N TRP A 17 5.55 14.57 2.27
CA TRP A 17 5.47 13.12 2.20
C TRP A 17 6.82 12.52 2.56
N ASN A 18 6.77 11.49 3.37
CA ASN A 18 7.92 10.65 3.64
C ASN A 18 7.92 9.47 2.67
N TYR A 19 9.11 8.99 2.33
CA TYR A 19 9.31 7.81 1.49
C TYR A 19 10.14 6.78 2.22
N TRP A 20 9.67 5.54 2.19
CA TRP A 20 10.36 4.40 2.77
C TRP A 20 10.74 3.40 1.68
N ILE A 21 11.99 2.96 1.74
CA ILE A 21 12.49 1.84 0.95
C ILE A 21 12.52 0.63 1.85
N ILE A 22 11.89 -0.45 1.41
CA ILE A 22 11.90 -1.74 2.09
C ILE A 22 12.82 -2.66 1.28
N PRO A 23 13.99 -3.03 1.82
CA PRO A 23 14.89 -3.96 1.16
C PRO A 23 14.25 -5.32 0.89
N GLN A 24 14.80 -6.03 -0.10
CA GLN A 24 14.49 -7.45 -0.29
C GLN A 24 15.03 -8.26 0.89
N GLY A 25 14.29 -9.30 1.31
CA GLY A 25 14.72 -10.22 2.35
C GLY A 25 14.46 -9.73 3.78
N VAL A 26 13.66 -8.67 3.96
CA VAL A 26 13.15 -8.29 5.28
C VAL A 26 12.21 -9.38 5.75
N GLY A 27 12.49 -10.00 6.90
CA GLY A 27 11.69 -11.09 7.44
C GLY A 27 11.25 -10.87 8.87
N GLY A 28 10.17 -11.53 9.26
CA GLY A 28 9.67 -11.51 10.62
C GLY A 28 8.53 -12.48 10.88
N ASN A 29 8.20 -12.66 12.16
CA ASN A 29 7.13 -13.54 12.62
C ASN A 29 5.76 -12.89 12.38
N VAL A 30 4.94 -13.52 11.54
CA VAL A 30 3.55 -13.10 11.29
C VAL A 30 2.52 -13.94 12.04
N ALA A 31 2.93 -15.12 12.54
CA ALA A 31 2.17 -15.99 13.44
C ALA A 31 3.15 -16.87 14.26
N PRO A 32 2.72 -17.56 15.33
CA PRO A 32 3.59 -18.31 16.23
C PRO A 32 4.56 -19.30 15.56
N ASN A 33 4.21 -19.82 14.38
CA ASN A 33 5.04 -20.74 13.60
C ASN A 33 5.15 -20.33 12.11
N LYS A 34 5.05 -19.03 11.81
CA LYS A 34 5.09 -18.52 10.44
C LYS A 34 6.02 -17.31 10.36
N ILE A 35 7.17 -17.52 9.73
CA ILE A 35 8.08 -16.46 9.29
C ILE A 35 7.88 -16.28 7.80
N ILE A 36 7.75 -15.03 7.36
CA ILE A 36 7.77 -14.68 5.94
C ILE A 36 8.89 -13.67 5.69
N PHE A 37 9.30 -13.57 4.43
CA PHE A 37 10.34 -12.64 3.97
C PHE A 37 9.84 -11.90 2.73
N THR A 38 10.17 -10.61 2.60
CA THR A 38 9.89 -9.84 1.39
C THR A 38 10.64 -10.45 0.21
N THR A 39 9.91 -10.82 -0.84
CA THR A 39 10.46 -11.52 -2.01
C THR A 39 11.21 -10.60 -2.97
N THR A 40 10.91 -9.30 -2.92
CA THR A 40 11.57 -8.25 -3.71
C THR A 40 11.65 -6.94 -2.93
N GLN A 41 12.48 -6.01 -3.40
CA GLN A 41 12.53 -4.66 -2.85
C GLN A 41 11.24 -3.92 -3.19
N THR A 42 10.64 -3.29 -2.18
CA THR A 42 9.43 -2.48 -2.32
C THR A 42 9.58 -1.14 -1.61
N GLY A 43 8.55 -0.32 -1.64
CA GLY A 43 8.54 1.00 -1.02
C GLY A 43 7.13 1.55 -0.96
N TYR A 44 6.90 2.48 -0.04
CA TYR A 44 5.66 3.25 0.03
C TYR A 44 5.97 4.70 0.38
N ILE A 45 5.01 5.57 0.08
CA ILE A 45 5.03 6.96 0.53
C ILE A 45 3.80 7.21 1.39
N ALA A 46 3.94 8.07 2.38
CA ALA A 46 2.85 8.49 3.26
C ALA A 46 2.99 9.97 3.59
N PRO A 47 1.86 10.68 3.86
CA PRO A 47 1.92 12.01 4.43
C PRO A 47 2.76 12.03 5.71
N ALA A 48 3.57 13.07 5.88
CA ALA A 48 4.39 13.25 7.07
C ALA A 48 3.53 13.74 8.24
N GLY A 49 3.79 13.21 9.43
CA GLY A 49 3.12 13.59 10.68
C GLY A 49 2.25 12.49 11.26
N GLU A 50 1.49 12.84 12.30
CA GLU A 50 0.64 11.91 13.07
C GLU A 50 -0.87 12.17 12.84
N GLN A 51 -1.21 12.95 11.81
CA GLN A 51 -2.60 13.24 11.47
C GLN A 51 -3.32 11.96 11.08
N ARG A 52 -4.63 11.97 11.31
CA ARG A 52 -5.54 10.92 10.85
C ARG A 52 -6.49 11.53 9.83
N TYR A 53 -6.88 10.71 8.87
CA TYR A 53 -7.70 11.11 7.73
C TYR A 53 -8.97 10.27 7.71
N ASN A 54 -10.11 10.92 7.47
CA ASN A 54 -11.36 10.24 7.21
C ASN A 54 -11.34 9.70 5.79
N MET A 55 -11.06 8.41 5.63
CA MET A 55 -10.92 7.77 4.34
C MET A 55 -12.22 7.09 3.93
N CYS A 56 -12.69 7.39 2.71
CA CYS A 56 -13.86 6.80 2.08
C CYS A 56 -13.47 6.24 0.71
N ILE A 57 -13.61 4.92 0.53
CA ILE A 57 -13.38 4.23 -0.74
C ILE A 57 -14.71 3.63 -1.19
N PRO A 58 -15.44 4.33 -2.09
CA PRO A 58 -16.77 3.90 -2.51
C PRO A 58 -16.79 2.52 -3.18
N GLY A 59 -15.69 2.12 -3.82
CA GLY A 59 -15.59 0.87 -4.57
C GLY A 59 -15.79 -0.40 -3.72
N ASN A 60 -15.42 -0.36 -2.44
CA ASN A 60 -15.55 -1.48 -1.51
C ASN A 60 -16.29 -1.12 -0.21
N TYR A 61 -17.04 -0.01 -0.21
CA TYR A 61 -17.80 0.48 0.94
C TYR A 61 -16.94 0.69 2.21
N PHE A 62 -15.65 0.94 2.04
CA PHE A 62 -14.76 1.25 3.15
C PHE A 62 -14.94 2.71 3.57
N GLU A 63 -15.24 2.93 4.85
CA GLU A 63 -15.23 4.25 5.47
C GLU A 63 -14.67 4.13 6.88
N SER A 64 -13.54 4.80 7.14
CA SER A 64 -12.89 4.78 8.45
C SER A 64 -11.88 5.92 8.58
N GLU A 65 -11.67 6.38 9.81
CA GLU A 65 -10.49 7.16 10.16
C GLU A 65 -9.25 6.25 10.15
N VAL A 66 -8.17 6.70 9.49
CA VAL A 66 -6.89 5.99 9.37
C VAL A 66 -5.72 6.95 9.64
N SER A 67 -4.62 6.47 10.22
CA SER A 67 -3.41 7.31 10.37
C SER A 67 -2.80 7.71 9.02
N ALA A 68 -1.95 8.74 9.03
CA ALA A 68 -1.18 9.13 7.86
C ALA A 68 -0.36 7.98 7.26
N ASP A 69 0.25 7.15 8.11
CA ASP A 69 1.04 5.99 7.66
C ASP A 69 0.17 4.96 6.94
N ALA A 70 -0.93 4.54 7.57
CA ALA A 70 -1.88 3.61 6.96
C ALA A 70 -2.51 4.18 5.68
N ALA A 71 -2.87 5.46 5.67
CA ALA A 71 -3.41 6.14 4.50
C ALA A 71 -2.42 6.12 3.32
N GLY A 72 -1.13 6.35 3.60
CA GLY A 72 -0.05 6.25 2.62
C GLY A 72 0.14 4.84 2.07
N ILE A 73 0.14 3.84 2.95
CA ILE A 73 0.23 2.42 2.57
C ILE A 73 -0.96 2.03 1.67
N ILE A 74 -2.20 2.35 2.07
CA ILE A 74 -3.41 2.08 1.30
C ILE A 74 -3.33 2.75 -0.08
N ALA A 75 -3.05 4.05 -0.12
CA ALA A 75 -2.98 4.80 -1.37
C ALA A 75 -1.89 4.25 -2.31
N THR A 76 -0.74 3.85 -1.75
CA THR A 76 0.35 3.23 -2.52
C THR A 76 -0.09 1.88 -3.09
N LEU A 77 -0.72 1.01 -2.28
CA LEU A 77 -1.22 -0.29 -2.71
C LEU A 77 -2.29 -0.18 -3.81
N MET A 78 -3.21 0.77 -3.67
CA MET A 78 -4.29 1.03 -4.64
C MET A 78 -3.73 1.50 -5.99
N ILE A 79 -2.77 2.42 -5.98
CA ILE A 79 -2.12 2.89 -7.21
C ILE A 79 -1.29 1.78 -7.86
N MET A 80 -0.57 0.96 -7.08
CA MET A 80 0.15 -0.19 -7.64
C MET A 80 -0.80 -1.21 -8.28
N ASN A 81 -1.97 -1.46 -7.67
CA ASN A 81 -2.99 -2.32 -8.26
C ASN A 81 -3.46 -1.76 -9.61
N TRP A 82 -3.85 -0.48 -9.63
CA TRP A 82 -4.34 0.19 -10.83
C TRP A 82 -3.31 0.18 -11.96
N LEU A 83 -2.05 0.50 -11.65
CA LEU A 83 -0.95 0.44 -12.62
C LEU A 83 -0.71 -0.99 -13.14
N SER A 84 -0.92 -2.01 -12.31
CA SER A 84 -0.77 -3.42 -12.71
C SER A 84 -1.84 -3.82 -13.72
N TRP A 85 -3.09 -3.39 -13.51
CA TRP A 85 -4.18 -3.56 -14.48
C TRP A 85 -3.91 -2.82 -15.78
N GLN A 86 -3.50 -1.55 -15.72
CA GLN A 86 -3.14 -0.80 -16.92
C GLN A 86 -2.01 -1.47 -17.71
N ALA A 87 -0.97 -1.95 -17.04
CA ALA A 87 0.13 -2.67 -17.69
C ALA A 87 -0.33 -4.00 -18.31
N ALA A 88 -1.33 -4.67 -17.72
CA ALA A 88 -1.91 -5.88 -18.29
C ALA A 88 -2.72 -5.57 -19.57
N ASP A 89 -3.50 -4.50 -19.56
CA ASP A 89 -4.33 -4.07 -20.70
C ASP A 89 -3.50 -3.61 -21.91
N MET A 90 -2.29 -3.10 -21.67
CA MET A 90 -1.35 -2.70 -22.74
C MET A 90 -0.73 -3.89 -23.50
N GLY A 91 -1.01 -5.13 -23.09
CA GLY A 91 -0.61 -6.34 -23.80
C GLY A 91 0.74 -6.93 -23.37
N THR A 92 1.18 -7.96 -24.11
CA THR A 92 2.29 -8.85 -23.70
C THR A 92 3.64 -8.14 -23.56
N GLU A 93 3.84 -7.02 -24.24
CA GLU A 93 5.07 -6.21 -24.15
C GLU A 93 5.27 -5.65 -22.73
N TYR A 94 4.19 -5.39 -22.01
CA TYR A 94 4.19 -4.85 -20.65
C TYR A 94 4.02 -5.93 -19.57
N ALA A 95 3.95 -7.20 -19.94
CA ALA A 95 3.77 -8.31 -19.01
C ALA A 95 4.87 -8.34 -17.93
N LYS A 96 6.11 -7.98 -18.28
CA LYS A 96 7.22 -7.88 -17.33
C LYS A 96 7.00 -6.76 -16.31
N VAL A 97 6.49 -5.60 -16.74
CA VAL A 97 6.17 -4.46 -15.87
C VAL A 97 5.04 -4.83 -14.92
N CYS A 98 3.96 -5.41 -15.44
CA CYS A 98 2.84 -5.90 -14.64
C CYS A 98 3.32 -6.87 -13.54
N LYS A 99 4.14 -7.87 -13.92
CA LYS A 99 4.71 -8.83 -12.97
C LYS A 99 5.54 -8.16 -11.86
N TYR A 100 6.35 -7.14 -12.19
CA TYR A 100 7.13 -6.42 -11.18
C TYR A 100 6.26 -5.55 -10.26
N LEU A 101 5.22 -4.92 -10.78
CA LEU A 101 4.28 -4.12 -9.97
C LEU A 101 3.55 -5.01 -8.97
N VAL A 102 3.02 -6.15 -9.43
CA VAL A 102 2.37 -7.14 -8.56
C VAL A 102 3.36 -7.65 -7.49
N ALA A 103 4.59 -8.01 -7.88
CA ALA A 103 5.59 -8.48 -6.92
C ALA A 103 5.95 -7.43 -5.85
N ARG A 104 6.04 -6.15 -6.22
CA ARG A 104 6.26 -5.04 -5.27
C ARG A 104 5.07 -4.81 -4.36
N GLN A 105 3.85 -4.94 -4.90
CA GLN A 105 2.63 -4.84 -4.13
C GLN A 105 2.58 -5.96 -3.07
N ASP A 106 2.81 -7.21 -3.47
CA ASP A 106 2.82 -8.35 -2.55
C ASP A 106 3.91 -8.21 -1.48
N ALA A 107 5.13 -7.79 -1.86
CA ALA A 107 6.19 -7.52 -0.89
C ALA A 107 5.82 -6.42 0.11
N LEU A 108 5.03 -5.41 -0.29
CA LEU A 108 4.54 -4.38 0.64
C LEU A 108 3.48 -4.95 1.58
N LYS A 109 2.61 -5.83 1.08
CA LYS A 109 1.62 -6.54 1.92
C LYS A 109 2.31 -7.45 2.94
N ASP A 110 3.37 -8.15 2.52
CA ASP A 110 4.21 -8.96 3.41
C ASP A 110 4.86 -8.06 4.47
N TYR A 111 5.41 -6.91 4.09
CA TYR A 111 6.00 -5.95 5.02
C TYR A 111 5.01 -5.49 6.10
N VAL A 112 3.80 -5.08 5.71
CA VAL A 112 2.71 -4.69 6.65
C VAL A 112 2.42 -5.80 7.66
N SER A 113 2.45 -7.06 7.19
CA SER A 113 2.26 -8.24 8.04
C SER A 113 3.45 -8.48 8.97
N ILE A 114 4.68 -8.36 8.46
CA ILE A 114 5.95 -8.56 9.19
C ILE A 114 6.08 -7.57 10.34
N ILE A 115 5.81 -6.29 10.11
CA ILE A 115 5.89 -5.26 11.16
C ILE A 115 4.69 -5.29 12.10
N GLN A 116 3.70 -6.15 11.83
CA GLN A 116 2.43 -6.22 12.56
C GLN A 116 1.78 -4.85 12.71
N HIS A 117 1.63 -4.14 11.58
CA HIS A 117 1.15 -2.76 11.58
C HIS A 117 -0.14 -2.63 12.43
N PRO A 118 -0.24 -1.64 13.35
CA PRO A 118 -1.36 -1.54 14.29
C PRO A 118 -2.71 -1.45 13.58
N GLU A 119 -2.76 -0.76 12.44
CA GLU A 119 -3.98 -0.61 11.61
C GLU A 119 -4.06 -1.62 10.45
N ARG A 120 -3.33 -2.74 10.50
CA ARG A 120 -3.34 -3.76 9.41
C ARG A 120 -4.75 -4.20 9.02
N GLY A 121 -5.68 -4.30 9.98
CA GLY A 121 -7.06 -4.67 9.71
C GLY A 121 -7.80 -3.64 8.87
N LEU A 122 -7.53 -2.35 9.09
CA LEU A 122 -8.08 -1.26 8.27
C LEU A 122 -7.43 -1.25 6.87
N ILE A 123 -6.11 -1.45 6.80
CA ILE A 123 -5.39 -1.55 5.53
C ILE A 123 -5.97 -2.67 4.66
N TRP A 124 -6.20 -3.87 5.23
CA TRP A 124 -6.77 -4.99 4.49
C TRP A 124 -8.19 -4.73 4.03
N ARG A 125 -9.05 -4.16 4.89
CA ARG A 125 -10.42 -3.81 4.51
C ARG A 125 -10.48 -2.72 3.44
N ALA A 126 -9.51 -1.82 3.41
CA ALA A 126 -9.47 -0.73 2.44
C ALA A 126 -9.03 -1.18 1.04
N ILE A 127 -8.28 -2.27 0.92
CA ILE A 127 -7.76 -2.79 -0.36
C ILE A 127 -8.46 -4.06 -0.85
N ASP A 128 -9.50 -4.49 -0.15
CA ASP A 128 -10.39 -5.59 -0.54
C ASP A 128 -11.19 -5.20 -1.80
#